data_AF-A0A932TCB1-F1
#
_entry.id   AF-A0A932TCB1-F1
#
_cell.length_a   1.000
_cell.length_b   1.000
_cell.length_c   1.000
_cell.angle_alpha   90.00
_cell.angle_beta   90.00
_cell.angle_gamma   90.00
#
_symmetry.space_group_name_H-M   'P 1'
#
loop_
_entity.id
_entity.type
_entity.pdbx_description
1 polymer ?
#
loop_
_entity_poly.entity_id
_entity_poly.type
_entity_poly.pdbx_seq_one_letter_code
_entity_poly.pdbx_strand_id
1 'polypeptide(L)'
;MAQRPENEPKAIDWPAAQRQLRTAPDGDQADDLIDALTDAVFAGAGTAEAAPVLAQAVQRAHSEFSLRSAALALSVTASADDANAVDALVAAYRRAAEHSFLAPSLLEALGLLAPRSPLARAQLTALLLRLHAEDSRYLLMKAAQVIGCLDAVRPEPDLRAKLAEFSAAQDSAVQAEVRQQLALMELADALLVEDKGALQARLSSARAAFARAELSEEHRPDAAMFVRVLDMLLLFPGLSLDRAATVRGLVEVAAALDHSLSSLMPYDWHDYRSDRATARARRILHIADALRRAAQGVGAAEEWTNFAAALEELARLHAQIRAESSAVPDDGRIPAALGSIADAVFATSLGPLLSHVVQARRLARITADRALAHGEDDITQGLRALEQAAAAAA
;
A
#
# COMPACT_ATOMS: atom_id res chain seq x y z
N MET A 1 0.93 14.85 38.21
CA MET A 1 2.18 15.20 37.50
C MET A 1 2.36 14.17 36.40
N ALA A 2 2.09 14.55 35.15
CA ALA A 2 2.33 13.66 34.01
C ALA A 2 3.85 13.60 33.75
N GLN A 3 4.42 12.39 33.77
CA GLN A 3 5.80 12.16 33.34
C GLN A 3 5.88 12.49 31.85
N ARG A 4 6.73 13.47 31.49
CA ARG A 4 7.13 13.68 30.09
C ARG A 4 7.95 12.46 29.65
N PRO A 5 7.74 11.92 28.44
CA PRO A 5 8.60 10.85 27.94
C PRO A 5 10.03 11.39 27.76
N GLU A 6 10.99 10.79 28.47
CA GLU A 6 12.38 11.27 28.62
C GLU A 6 13.33 10.90 27.46
N ASN A 7 12.83 10.49 26.31
CA ASN A 7 13.68 10.11 25.17
C ASN A 7 13.29 10.88 23.90
N GLU A 8 13.42 12.21 23.91
CA GLU A 8 13.55 12.94 22.65
C GLU A 8 14.92 12.58 22.04
N PRO A 9 14.98 12.05 20.81
CA PRO A 9 16.24 11.69 20.18
C PRO A 9 17.14 12.93 20.09
N LYS A 10 18.35 12.82 20.63
CA LYS A 10 19.31 13.91 20.65
C LYS A 10 19.64 14.30 19.20
N ALA A 11 19.49 15.59 18.87
CA ALA A 11 19.80 16.10 17.54
C ALA A 11 21.25 15.77 17.14
N ILE A 12 21.43 15.22 15.93
CA ILE A 12 22.73 14.86 15.37
C ILE A 12 23.31 16.03 14.60
N ASP A 13 24.58 16.34 14.85
CA ASP A 13 25.39 17.24 14.00
C ASP A 13 25.88 16.45 12.78
N TRP A 14 25.08 16.44 11.71
CA TRP A 14 25.38 15.72 10.47
C TRP A 14 26.70 16.14 9.82
N PRO A 15 27.06 17.44 9.75
CA PRO A 15 28.39 17.86 9.30
C PRO A 15 29.55 17.28 10.13
N ALA A 16 29.42 17.20 11.45
CA ALA A 16 30.43 16.57 12.31
C ALA A 16 30.50 15.05 12.08
N ALA A 17 29.36 14.38 12.00
CA ALA A 17 29.27 12.95 11.68
C ALA A 17 29.93 12.65 10.32
N GLN A 18 29.71 13.48 9.30
CA GLN A 18 30.34 13.32 7.99
C GLN A 18 31.86 13.44 8.06
N ARG A 19 32.39 14.39 8.84
CA ARG A 19 33.85 14.52 9.05
C ARG A 19 34.40 13.29 9.77
N GLN A 20 33.73 12.82 10.83
CA GLN A 20 34.13 11.64 11.58
C GLN A 20 34.13 10.40 10.68
N LEU A 21 33.05 10.17 9.93
CA LEU A 21 32.95 9.09 8.96
C LEU A 21 33.95 9.25 7.81
N ARG A 22 34.53 10.41 7.54
CA ARG A 22 35.62 10.55 6.56
C ARG A 22 36.98 10.15 7.12
N THR A 23 37.21 10.39 8.41
CA THR A 23 38.49 10.14 9.07
C THR A 23 38.55 8.79 9.80
N ALA A 24 37.42 8.12 10.00
CA ALA A 24 37.37 6.79 10.61
C ALA A 24 38.23 5.80 9.81
N PRO A 25 39.00 4.91 10.47
CA PRO A 25 39.67 3.79 9.80
C PRO A 25 38.67 2.89 9.08
N ASP A 26 39.08 2.26 7.98
CA ASP A 26 38.26 1.26 7.28
C ASP A 26 38.03 0.01 8.17
N GLY A 27 36.98 -0.75 7.84
CA GLY A 27 36.58 -1.95 8.58
C GLY A 27 35.61 -1.65 9.72
N ASP A 28 35.68 -2.43 10.80
CA ASP A 28 34.69 -2.42 11.90
C ASP A 28 34.43 -1.04 12.50
N GLN A 29 35.45 -0.18 12.62
CA GLN A 29 35.28 1.16 13.19
C GLN A 29 34.44 2.09 12.30
N ALA A 30 34.52 1.92 10.98
CA ALA A 30 33.65 2.66 10.07
C ALA A 30 32.22 2.11 10.15
N ASP A 31 32.07 0.79 10.21
CA ASP A 31 30.76 0.13 10.31
C ASP A 31 30.04 0.47 11.62
N ASP A 32 30.71 0.47 12.76
CA ASP A 32 30.13 0.91 14.05
C ASP A 32 29.57 2.34 13.97
N LEU A 33 30.29 3.23 13.28
CA LEU A 33 29.84 4.60 13.05
C LEU A 33 28.62 4.63 12.12
N ILE A 34 28.63 3.83 11.04
CA ILE A 34 27.54 3.74 10.08
C ILE A 34 26.28 3.22 10.76
N ASP A 35 26.39 2.14 11.53
CA ASP A 35 25.28 1.53 12.26
C ASP A 35 24.66 2.54 13.22
N ALA A 36 25.46 3.25 14.02
CA ALA A 36 24.98 4.29 14.92
C ALA A 36 24.25 5.45 14.19
N LEU A 37 24.73 5.85 13.00
CA LEU A 37 24.08 6.87 12.18
C LEU A 37 22.76 6.37 11.61
N THR A 38 22.71 5.11 11.15
CA THR A 38 21.49 4.52 10.59
C THR A 38 20.42 4.28 11.65
N ASP A 39 20.81 3.81 12.84
CA ASP A 39 19.92 3.65 13.99
C ASP A 39 19.27 4.97 14.37
N ALA A 40 20.03 6.05 14.37
CA ALA A 40 19.49 7.37 14.68
C ALA A 40 18.49 7.87 13.62
N VAL A 41 18.74 7.59 12.33
CA VAL A 41 17.77 7.88 11.26
C VAL A 41 16.47 7.11 11.52
N PHE A 42 16.56 5.81 11.79
CA PHE A 42 15.39 4.97 12.05
C PHE A 42 14.68 5.31 13.37
N ALA A 43 15.40 5.86 14.35
CA ALA A 43 14.84 6.41 15.59
C ALA A 43 14.18 7.80 15.42
N GLY A 44 14.16 8.36 14.21
CA GLY A 44 13.46 9.60 13.88
C GLY A 44 14.32 10.85 13.77
N ALA A 45 15.66 10.73 13.82
CA ALA A 45 16.57 11.86 13.56
C ALA A 45 16.83 12.10 12.06
N GLY A 46 16.21 11.31 11.16
CA GLY A 46 16.40 11.41 9.72
C GLY A 46 15.93 12.75 9.14
N THR A 47 16.86 13.56 8.65
CA THR A 47 16.59 14.80 7.90
C THR A 47 17.30 14.75 6.54
N ALA A 48 16.94 15.67 5.63
CA ALA A 48 17.62 15.79 4.33
C ALA A 48 19.14 16.08 4.46
N GLU A 49 19.57 16.66 5.58
CA GLU A 49 20.98 16.92 5.89
C GLU A 49 21.78 15.63 6.15
N ALA A 50 21.12 14.52 6.46
CA ALA A 50 21.76 13.22 6.65
C ALA A 50 22.19 12.57 5.32
N ALA A 51 21.56 12.94 4.20
CA ALA A 51 21.76 12.24 2.93
C ALA A 51 23.24 12.25 2.45
N PRO A 52 24.01 13.35 2.53
CA PRO A 52 25.43 13.35 2.14
C PRO A 52 26.31 12.44 2.99
N VAL A 53 26.03 12.29 4.29
CA VAL A 53 26.79 11.37 5.15
C VAL A 53 26.40 9.92 4.90
N LEU A 54 25.11 9.65 4.64
CA LEU A 54 24.63 8.30 4.33
C LEU A 54 25.08 7.83 2.95
N ALA A 55 25.18 8.72 1.96
CA ALA A 55 25.79 8.42 0.66
C ALA A 55 27.27 8.03 0.82
N GLN A 56 27.99 8.70 1.72
CA GLN A 56 29.35 8.33 2.07
C GLN A 56 29.40 6.99 2.84
N ALA A 57 28.44 6.74 3.74
CA ALA A 57 28.31 5.47 4.45
C ALA A 57 28.13 4.29 3.50
N VAL A 58 27.24 4.39 2.50
CA VAL A 58 27.04 3.37 1.45
C VAL A 58 28.33 3.06 0.68
N GLN A 59 29.20 4.06 0.50
CA GLN A 59 30.48 3.86 -0.18
C GLN A 59 31.52 3.19 0.70
N ARG A 60 31.52 3.48 2.01
CA ARG A 60 32.52 3.05 2.99
C ARG A 60 32.19 1.78 3.76
N ALA A 61 30.91 1.39 3.83
CA ALA A 61 30.47 0.22 4.56
C ALA A 61 31.27 -1.02 4.13
N HIS A 62 31.86 -1.71 5.12
CA HIS A 62 32.62 -2.92 4.90
C HIS A 62 31.72 -4.15 5.05
N SER A 63 30.85 -4.16 6.05
CA SER A 63 29.89 -5.22 6.28
C SER A 63 28.64 -5.10 5.38
N GLU A 64 28.07 -6.26 5.06
CA GLU A 64 26.82 -6.33 4.30
C GLU A 64 25.64 -5.70 5.05
N PHE A 65 25.63 -5.86 6.39
CA PHE A 65 24.58 -5.31 7.24
C PHE A 65 24.63 -3.78 7.27
N SER A 66 25.80 -3.20 7.52
CA SER A 66 26.00 -1.75 7.54
C SER A 66 25.70 -1.14 6.17
N LEU A 67 26.10 -1.82 5.07
CA LEU A 67 25.77 -1.37 3.71
C LEU A 67 24.25 -1.35 3.48
N ARG A 68 23.54 -2.41 3.85
CA ARG A 68 22.08 -2.49 3.74
C ARG A 68 21.41 -1.39 4.55
N SER A 69 21.78 -1.22 5.81
CA SER A 69 21.20 -0.22 6.71
C SER A 69 21.45 1.21 6.18
N ALA A 70 22.68 1.49 5.73
CA ALA A 70 23.04 2.78 5.13
C ALA A 70 22.23 3.07 3.86
N ALA A 71 22.05 2.07 3.00
CA ALA A 71 21.28 2.22 1.77
C ALA A 71 19.80 2.52 2.04
N LEU A 72 19.19 1.80 2.99
CA LEU A 72 17.80 2.04 3.39
C LEU A 72 17.64 3.42 4.05
N ALA A 73 18.51 3.78 4.99
CA ALA A 73 18.52 5.10 5.63
C ALA A 73 18.70 6.24 4.61
N LEU A 74 19.59 6.06 3.63
CA LEU A 74 19.77 7.01 2.53
C LEU A 74 18.49 7.15 1.70
N SER A 75 17.83 6.04 1.38
CA SER A 75 16.62 6.04 0.55
C SER A 75 15.44 6.79 1.19
N VAL A 76 15.39 6.90 2.53
CA VAL A 76 14.33 7.62 3.24
C VAL A 76 14.68 9.09 3.52
N THR A 77 15.97 9.43 3.58
CA THR A 77 16.44 10.79 3.91
C THR A 77 16.77 11.64 2.68
N ALA A 78 17.25 11.04 1.59
CA ALA A 78 17.62 11.75 0.36
C ALA A 78 16.47 12.62 -0.16
N SER A 79 16.75 13.76 -0.80
CA SER A 79 15.70 14.55 -1.46
C SER A 79 15.36 13.99 -2.86
N ALA A 80 14.27 14.46 -3.47
CA ALA A 80 13.87 14.07 -4.83
C ALA A 80 14.97 14.30 -5.88
N ASP A 81 15.76 15.37 -5.70
CA ASP A 81 16.78 15.84 -6.65
C ASP A 81 18.21 15.43 -6.25
N ASP A 82 18.38 14.57 -5.23
CA ASP A 82 19.69 14.17 -4.74
C ASP A 82 20.36 13.13 -5.67
N ALA A 83 21.05 13.62 -6.70
CA ALA A 83 21.78 12.78 -7.64
C ALA A 83 22.89 11.95 -6.98
N ASN A 84 23.54 12.47 -5.94
CA ASN A 84 24.61 11.76 -5.25
C ASN A 84 24.08 10.52 -4.51
N ALA A 85 22.89 10.64 -3.91
CA ALA A 85 22.23 9.50 -3.27
C ALA A 85 21.92 8.40 -4.30
N VAL A 86 21.41 8.77 -5.48
CA VAL A 86 21.12 7.82 -6.56
C VAL A 86 22.39 7.14 -7.04
N ASP A 87 23.44 7.91 -7.33
CA ASP A 87 24.72 7.38 -7.81
C ASP A 87 25.36 6.43 -6.80
N ALA A 88 25.31 6.75 -5.51
CA ALA A 88 25.82 5.89 -4.45
C ALA A 88 25.07 4.54 -4.40
N LEU A 89 23.73 4.57 -4.45
CA LEU A 89 22.91 3.35 -4.43
C LEU A 89 23.10 2.50 -5.69
N VAL A 90 23.14 3.12 -6.88
CA VAL A 90 23.37 2.42 -8.15
C VAL A 90 24.77 1.80 -8.18
N ALA A 91 25.79 2.52 -7.74
CA ALA A 91 27.15 2.00 -7.66
C ALA A 91 27.23 0.82 -6.68
N ALA A 92 26.61 0.93 -5.51
CA ALA A 92 26.52 -0.16 -4.54
C ALA A 92 25.82 -1.39 -5.14
N TYR A 93 24.66 -1.21 -5.79
CA TYR A 93 23.95 -2.30 -6.44
C TYR A 93 24.82 -3.01 -7.50
N ARG A 94 25.49 -2.24 -8.37
CA ARG A 94 26.36 -2.82 -9.40
C ARG A 94 27.53 -3.63 -8.82
N ARG A 95 28.11 -3.20 -7.70
CA ARG A 95 29.16 -3.96 -7.00
C ARG A 95 28.65 -5.26 -6.40
N ALA A 96 27.38 -5.28 -5.98
CA ALA A 96 26.77 -6.41 -5.28
C ALA A 96 25.75 -7.16 -6.13
N ALA A 97 25.73 -6.99 -7.46
CA ALA A 97 24.63 -7.47 -8.32
C ALA A 97 24.42 -8.99 -8.25
N GLU A 98 25.50 -9.75 -8.11
CA GLU A 98 25.47 -11.22 -7.99
C GLU A 98 25.22 -11.70 -6.55
N HIS A 99 25.15 -10.78 -5.58
CA HIS A 99 25.03 -11.12 -4.18
C HIS A 99 23.57 -11.38 -3.78
N SER A 100 23.27 -12.63 -3.40
CA SER A 100 21.91 -13.12 -3.14
C SER A 100 21.10 -12.32 -2.10
N PHE A 101 21.75 -11.67 -1.12
CA PHE A 101 21.08 -10.91 -0.05
C PHE A 101 21.19 -9.38 -0.20
N LEU A 102 22.38 -8.88 -0.54
CA LEU A 102 22.62 -7.46 -0.78
C LEU A 102 21.96 -6.92 -2.05
N ALA A 103 21.99 -7.62 -3.19
CA ALA A 103 21.40 -7.11 -4.42
C ALA A 103 19.89 -6.80 -4.26
N PRO A 104 19.06 -7.70 -3.69
CA PRO A 104 17.68 -7.38 -3.37
C PRO A 104 17.54 -6.15 -2.45
N SER A 105 18.35 -6.06 -1.40
CA SER A 105 18.27 -4.97 -0.43
C SER A 105 18.60 -3.60 -1.03
N LEU A 106 19.60 -3.55 -1.92
CA LEU A 106 20.00 -2.34 -2.63
C LEU A 106 18.97 -1.96 -3.71
N LEU A 107 18.37 -2.95 -4.37
CA LEU A 107 17.25 -2.74 -5.28
C LEU A 107 16.02 -2.19 -4.55
N GLU A 108 15.76 -2.66 -3.32
CA GLU A 108 14.70 -2.13 -2.46
C GLU A 108 14.95 -0.67 -2.07
N ALA A 109 16.16 -0.33 -1.65
CA ALA A 109 16.53 1.06 -1.33
C ALA A 109 16.31 1.99 -2.54
N LEU A 110 16.70 1.58 -3.74
CA LEU A 110 16.37 2.32 -4.97
C LEU A 110 14.85 2.41 -5.20
N GLY A 111 14.12 1.33 -4.97
CA GLY A 111 12.66 1.27 -5.08
C GLY A 111 11.91 2.16 -4.07
N LEU A 112 12.52 2.46 -2.93
CA LEU A 112 11.98 3.43 -1.96
C LEU A 112 12.19 4.89 -2.42
N LEU A 113 13.29 5.18 -3.11
CA LEU A 113 13.63 6.51 -3.62
C LEU A 113 12.96 6.84 -4.97
N ALA A 114 12.77 5.85 -5.84
CA ALA A 114 12.23 6.01 -7.20
C ALA A 114 10.82 6.61 -7.32
N PRO A 115 9.88 6.42 -6.38
CA PRO A 115 8.59 7.11 -6.40
C PRO A 115 8.72 8.63 -6.43
N ARG A 116 9.72 9.17 -5.72
CA ARG A 116 9.92 10.62 -5.53
C ARG A 116 11.11 11.22 -6.29
N SER A 117 12.00 10.40 -6.84
CA SER A 117 13.15 10.85 -7.65
C SER A 117 13.06 10.34 -9.09
N PRO A 118 12.87 11.21 -10.10
CA PRO A 118 12.85 10.83 -11.51
C PRO A 118 14.15 10.15 -11.98
N LEU A 119 15.30 10.61 -11.46
CA LEU A 119 16.60 10.02 -11.77
C LEU A 119 16.71 8.61 -11.19
N ALA A 120 16.34 8.42 -9.92
CA ALA A 120 16.35 7.10 -9.29
C ALA A 120 15.43 6.13 -10.03
N ARG A 121 14.25 6.59 -10.46
CA ARG A 121 13.32 5.78 -11.26
C ARG A 121 13.94 5.34 -12.58
N ALA A 122 14.50 6.28 -13.36
CA ALA A 122 15.11 5.94 -14.64
C ALA A 122 16.26 4.94 -14.50
N GLN A 123 17.12 5.12 -13.50
CA GLN A 123 18.20 4.17 -13.21
C GLN A 123 17.68 2.80 -12.77
N LEU A 124 16.69 2.77 -11.87
CA LEU A 124 16.08 1.54 -11.38
C LEU A 124 15.37 0.76 -12.50
N THR A 125 14.58 1.43 -13.34
CA THR A 125 13.95 0.82 -14.53
C THR A 125 15.03 0.17 -15.42
N ALA A 126 16.12 0.88 -15.70
CA ALA A 126 17.22 0.33 -16.50
C ALA A 126 17.90 -0.90 -15.86
N LEU A 127 18.01 -0.94 -14.53
CA LEU A 127 18.54 -2.12 -13.82
C LEU A 127 17.55 -3.30 -13.87
N LEU A 128 16.26 -3.06 -13.62
CA LEU A 128 15.20 -4.09 -13.65
C LEU A 128 15.06 -4.75 -15.03
N LEU A 129 15.13 -3.96 -16.10
CA LEU A 129 15.03 -4.48 -17.47
C LEU A 129 16.20 -5.38 -17.86
N ARG A 130 17.33 -5.30 -17.16
CA ARG A 130 18.54 -6.10 -17.41
C ARG A 130 18.60 -7.42 -16.64
N LEU A 131 17.68 -7.65 -15.71
CA LEU A 131 17.61 -8.92 -14.97
C LEU A 131 17.21 -10.07 -15.91
N HIS A 132 17.59 -11.29 -15.56
CA HIS A 132 17.29 -12.51 -16.32
C HIS A 132 16.47 -13.49 -15.47
N ALA A 133 15.66 -14.34 -16.09
CA ALA A 133 14.80 -15.29 -15.36
C ALA A 133 15.61 -16.35 -14.58
N GLU A 134 16.90 -16.49 -14.88
CA GLU A 134 17.87 -17.36 -14.21
C GLU A 134 18.61 -16.68 -13.05
N ASP A 135 18.38 -15.39 -12.81
CA ASP A 135 18.98 -14.68 -11.67
C ASP A 135 18.48 -15.27 -10.33
N SER A 136 19.18 -14.91 -9.24
CA SER A 136 18.86 -15.37 -7.89
C SER A 136 17.37 -15.18 -7.55
N ARG A 137 16.74 -16.24 -7.01
CA ARG A 137 15.31 -16.22 -6.59
C ARG A 137 14.94 -14.98 -5.76
N TYR A 138 15.80 -14.60 -4.81
CA TYR A 138 15.55 -13.48 -3.91
C TYR A 138 15.58 -12.13 -4.64
N LEU A 139 16.47 -12.01 -5.64
CA LEU A 139 16.56 -10.84 -6.49
C LEU A 139 15.32 -10.71 -7.38
N LEU A 140 14.88 -11.81 -8.00
CA LEU A 140 13.70 -11.81 -8.86
C LEU A 140 12.40 -11.53 -8.09
N MET A 141 12.23 -12.13 -6.89
CA MET A 141 11.11 -11.80 -6.01
C MET A 141 11.10 -10.31 -5.65
N LYS A 142 12.24 -9.74 -5.28
CA LYS A 142 12.32 -8.31 -4.95
C LYS A 142 12.11 -7.43 -6.17
N ALA A 143 12.64 -7.80 -7.34
CA ALA A 143 12.42 -7.09 -8.58
C ALA A 143 10.93 -7.04 -8.95
N ALA A 144 10.20 -8.15 -8.80
CA ALA A 144 8.75 -8.18 -9.00
C ALA A 144 8.03 -7.20 -8.05
N GLN A 145 8.36 -7.20 -6.76
CA GLN A 145 7.81 -6.26 -5.78
C GLN A 145 8.08 -4.79 -6.14
N VAL A 146 9.32 -4.50 -6.55
CA VAL A 146 9.73 -3.14 -6.93
C VAL A 146 9.01 -2.71 -8.21
N ILE A 147 8.89 -3.57 -9.22
CA ILE A 147 8.11 -3.29 -10.44
C ILE A 147 6.65 -2.96 -10.08
N GLY A 148 6.01 -3.76 -9.24
CA GLY A 148 4.64 -3.48 -8.77
C GLY A 148 4.53 -2.13 -8.04
N CYS A 149 5.53 -1.77 -7.23
CA CYS A 149 5.58 -0.48 -6.56
C CYS A 149 5.74 0.69 -7.54
N LEU A 150 6.58 0.56 -8.57
CA LEU A 150 6.76 1.59 -9.58
C LEU A 150 5.51 1.75 -10.45
N ASP A 151 4.90 0.64 -10.86
CA ASP A 151 3.69 0.65 -11.68
C ASP A 151 2.53 1.37 -10.97
N ALA A 152 2.42 1.17 -9.66
CA ALA A 152 1.48 1.90 -8.83
C ALA A 152 1.66 3.41 -8.97
N VAL A 153 2.89 3.93 -8.97
CA VAL A 153 3.18 5.37 -9.11
C VAL A 153 2.99 5.85 -10.55
N ARG A 154 3.50 5.10 -11.53
CA ARG A 154 3.40 5.41 -12.96
C ARG A 154 3.52 4.11 -13.76
N PRO A 155 2.54 3.77 -14.62
CA PRO A 155 2.63 2.55 -15.41
C PRO A 155 3.75 2.66 -16.44
N GLU A 156 4.57 1.62 -16.52
CA GLU A 156 5.66 1.49 -17.50
C GLU A 156 5.47 0.16 -18.25
N PRO A 157 5.04 0.19 -19.53
CA PRO A 157 4.74 -1.02 -20.30
C PRO A 157 5.90 -2.01 -20.33
N ASP A 158 7.13 -1.52 -20.43
CA ASP A 158 8.33 -2.36 -20.47
C ASP A 158 8.54 -3.10 -19.14
N LEU A 159 8.24 -2.46 -17.99
CA LEU A 159 8.31 -3.12 -16.68
C LEU A 159 7.19 -4.13 -16.50
N ARG A 160 5.98 -3.87 -16.99
CA ARG A 160 4.88 -4.86 -17.00
C ARG A 160 5.23 -6.08 -17.86
N ALA A 161 5.83 -5.85 -19.04
CA ALA A 161 6.32 -6.92 -19.89
C ALA A 161 7.45 -7.72 -19.21
N LYS A 162 8.36 -7.03 -18.52
CA LYS A 162 9.42 -7.67 -17.74
C LYS A 162 8.90 -8.52 -16.59
N LEU A 163 7.87 -8.04 -15.89
CA LEU A 163 7.20 -8.82 -14.84
C LEU A 163 6.55 -10.08 -15.42
N ALA A 164 5.93 -9.98 -16.59
CA ALA A 164 5.38 -11.15 -17.28
C ALA A 164 6.48 -12.15 -17.68
N GLU A 165 7.64 -11.68 -18.14
CA GLU A 165 8.82 -12.52 -18.43
C GLU A 165 9.26 -13.34 -17.20
N PHE A 166 9.26 -12.74 -16.00
CA PHE A 166 9.58 -13.44 -14.75
C PHE A 166 8.60 -14.58 -14.42
N SER A 167 7.41 -14.63 -15.05
CA SER A 167 6.51 -15.79 -14.91
C SER A 167 7.11 -17.08 -15.49
N ALA A 168 8.11 -16.96 -16.37
CA ALA A 168 8.83 -18.10 -16.94
C ALA A 168 9.97 -18.61 -16.05
N ALA A 169 10.26 -17.95 -14.92
CA ALA A 169 11.24 -18.45 -13.96
C ALA A 169 10.82 -19.83 -13.43
N GLN A 170 11.79 -20.72 -13.21
CA GLN A 170 11.53 -22.09 -12.74
C GLN A 170 11.12 -22.14 -11.27
N ASP A 171 11.49 -21.14 -10.48
CA ASP A 171 11.24 -21.08 -9.04
C ASP A 171 9.77 -20.70 -8.75
N SER A 172 9.09 -21.55 -7.98
CA SER A 172 7.67 -21.38 -7.65
C SER A 172 7.39 -20.15 -6.79
N ALA A 173 8.35 -19.72 -5.96
CA ALA A 173 8.22 -18.51 -5.15
C ALA A 173 8.31 -17.24 -5.99
N VAL A 174 9.19 -17.23 -7.00
CA VAL A 174 9.22 -16.15 -8.00
C VAL A 174 7.89 -16.08 -8.75
N GLN A 175 7.38 -17.22 -9.24
CA GLN A 175 6.09 -17.25 -9.95
C GLN A 175 4.93 -16.79 -9.06
N ALA A 176 4.89 -17.19 -7.79
CA ALA A 176 3.87 -16.77 -6.84
C ALA A 176 3.90 -15.24 -6.63
N GLU A 177 5.10 -14.66 -6.48
CA GLU A 177 5.25 -13.22 -6.35
C GLU A 177 4.84 -12.46 -7.60
N VAL A 178 5.24 -12.94 -8.78
CA VAL A 178 4.85 -12.36 -10.06
C VAL A 178 3.33 -12.35 -10.21
N ARG A 179 2.65 -13.46 -9.91
CA ARG A 179 1.18 -13.55 -9.94
C ARG A 179 0.52 -12.55 -8.99
N GLN A 180 1.06 -12.40 -7.79
CA GLN A 180 0.55 -11.41 -6.83
C GLN A 180 0.68 -9.98 -7.38
N GLN A 181 1.83 -9.62 -7.93
CA GLN A 181 2.05 -8.27 -8.45
C GLN A 181 1.18 -7.98 -9.69
N LEU A 182 1.01 -8.96 -10.58
CA LEU A 182 0.08 -8.84 -11.71
C LEU A 182 -1.37 -8.68 -11.24
N ALA A 183 -1.79 -9.41 -10.19
CA ALA A 183 -3.13 -9.25 -9.62
C ALA A 183 -3.34 -7.86 -8.98
N LEU A 184 -2.30 -7.32 -8.32
CA LEU A 184 -2.32 -5.95 -7.80
C LEU A 184 -2.40 -4.90 -8.92
N MET A 185 -1.71 -5.11 -10.05
CA MET A 185 -1.81 -4.24 -11.22
C MET A 185 -3.19 -4.30 -11.87
N GLU A 186 -3.76 -5.50 -12.06
CA GLU A 186 -5.12 -5.66 -12.60
C GLU A 186 -6.15 -5.00 -11.68
N LEU A 187 -5.98 -5.13 -10.36
CA LEU A 187 -6.79 -4.40 -9.41
C LEU A 187 -6.64 -2.90 -9.61
N ALA A 188 -5.42 -2.36 -9.58
CA ALA A 188 -5.17 -0.94 -9.77
C ALA A 188 -5.78 -0.40 -11.08
N ASP A 189 -5.65 -1.15 -12.18
CA ASP A 189 -6.27 -0.82 -13.46
C ASP A 189 -7.80 -0.84 -13.38
N ALA A 190 -8.40 -1.82 -12.68
CA ALA A 190 -9.84 -1.87 -12.43
C ALA A 190 -10.33 -0.62 -11.70
N LEU A 191 -9.56 -0.11 -10.74
CA LEU A 191 -9.92 1.06 -9.92
C LEU A 191 -9.90 2.38 -10.69
N LEU A 192 -9.28 2.39 -11.87
CA LEU A 192 -9.17 3.58 -12.73
C LEU A 192 -10.24 3.60 -13.83
N VAL A 193 -11.10 2.60 -13.91
CA VAL A 193 -12.17 2.53 -14.90
C VAL A 193 -13.36 3.40 -14.46
N GLU A 194 -13.77 4.31 -15.34
CA GLU A 194 -14.91 5.21 -15.09
C GLU A 194 -16.27 4.55 -15.35
N ASP A 195 -16.33 3.59 -16.28
CA ASP A 195 -17.58 2.89 -16.64
C ASP A 195 -17.93 1.78 -15.64
N LYS A 196 -19.18 1.78 -15.18
CA LYS A 196 -19.69 0.85 -14.17
C LYS A 196 -19.66 -0.62 -14.61
N GLY A 197 -20.05 -0.90 -15.85
CA GLY A 197 -20.08 -2.27 -16.36
C GLY A 197 -18.67 -2.83 -16.52
N ALA A 198 -17.76 -1.99 -17.03
CA ALA A 198 -16.35 -2.28 -17.14
C ALA A 198 -15.68 -2.45 -15.76
N LEU A 199 -16.04 -1.65 -14.75
CA LEU A 199 -15.54 -1.79 -13.38
C LEU A 199 -15.86 -3.17 -12.80
N GLN A 200 -17.12 -3.63 -12.87
CA GLN A 200 -17.50 -4.95 -12.36
C GLN A 200 -16.74 -6.09 -13.07
N ALA A 201 -16.62 -6.02 -14.40
CA ALA A 201 -15.88 -7.00 -15.17
C ALA A 201 -14.40 -7.02 -14.78
N ARG A 202 -13.79 -5.85 -14.56
CA ARG A 202 -12.39 -5.71 -14.16
C ARG A 202 -12.13 -6.13 -12.72
N LEU A 203 -13.02 -5.84 -11.77
CA LEU A 203 -12.93 -6.37 -10.42
C LEU A 203 -13.04 -7.90 -10.40
N SER A 204 -13.90 -8.48 -11.24
CA SER A 204 -14.00 -9.93 -11.42
C SER A 204 -12.71 -10.53 -12.01
N SER A 205 -12.10 -9.83 -12.98
CA SER A 205 -10.79 -10.19 -13.55
C SER A 205 -9.69 -10.18 -12.49
N ALA A 206 -9.59 -9.10 -11.71
CA ALA A 206 -8.65 -8.95 -10.60
C ALA A 206 -8.85 -10.05 -9.54
N ARG A 207 -10.10 -10.35 -9.18
CA ARG A 207 -10.45 -11.43 -8.25
C ARG A 207 -9.95 -12.78 -8.75
N ALA A 208 -10.17 -13.09 -10.03
CA ALA A 208 -9.66 -14.31 -10.64
C ALA A 208 -8.12 -14.35 -10.67
N ALA A 209 -7.45 -13.20 -10.84
CA ALA A 209 -6.00 -13.10 -10.75
C ALA A 209 -5.48 -13.39 -9.34
N PHE A 210 -6.08 -12.82 -8.30
CA PHE A 210 -5.73 -13.15 -6.91
C PHE A 210 -6.02 -14.61 -6.56
N ALA A 211 -7.12 -15.19 -7.04
CA ALA A 211 -7.40 -16.62 -6.83
C ALA A 211 -6.32 -17.52 -7.47
N ARG A 212 -5.76 -17.14 -8.63
CA ARG A 212 -4.61 -17.85 -9.21
C ARG A 212 -3.32 -17.68 -8.40
N ALA A 213 -3.13 -16.52 -7.76
CA ALA A 213 -2.02 -16.29 -6.86
C ALA A 213 -2.18 -17.09 -5.54
N GLU A 214 -3.40 -17.19 -5.00
CA GLU A 214 -3.74 -17.99 -3.83
C GLU A 214 -3.47 -19.49 -4.06
N LEU A 215 -3.77 -19.99 -5.26
CA LEU A 215 -3.55 -21.39 -5.66
C LEU A 215 -2.10 -21.71 -6.04
N SER A 216 -1.14 -20.80 -5.80
CA SER A 216 0.28 -21.12 -6.02
C SER A 216 0.77 -22.18 -5.04
N GLU A 217 1.87 -22.84 -5.37
CA GLU A 217 2.52 -23.80 -4.47
C GLU A 217 3.01 -23.15 -3.17
N GLU A 218 3.37 -21.88 -3.22
CA GLU A 218 3.67 -21.07 -2.05
C GLU A 218 2.38 -20.65 -1.32
N HIS A 219 2.43 -20.66 0.01
CA HIS A 219 1.33 -20.20 0.83
C HIS A 219 1.15 -18.67 0.69
N ARG A 220 0.04 -18.22 0.08
CA ARG A 220 -0.28 -16.80 -0.16
C ARG A 220 -1.56 -16.34 0.57
N PRO A 221 -1.54 -16.26 1.91
CA PRO A 221 -2.69 -15.80 2.68
C PRO A 221 -3.05 -14.33 2.38
N ASP A 222 -2.10 -13.53 1.89
CA ASP A 222 -2.35 -12.19 1.38
C ASP A 222 -3.21 -12.17 0.12
N ALA A 223 -2.97 -13.09 -0.83
CA ALA A 223 -3.81 -13.22 -2.02
C ALA A 223 -5.25 -13.62 -1.64
N ALA A 224 -5.40 -14.57 -0.72
CA ALA A 224 -6.69 -14.98 -0.18
C ALA A 224 -7.46 -13.81 0.43
N MET A 225 -6.79 -12.94 1.20
CA MET A 225 -7.42 -11.71 1.71
C MET A 225 -7.98 -10.83 0.60
N PHE A 226 -7.21 -10.59 -0.47
CA PHE A 226 -7.69 -9.78 -1.60
C PHE A 226 -8.86 -10.44 -2.33
N VAL A 227 -8.88 -11.77 -2.46
CA VAL A 227 -10.04 -12.50 -2.98
C VAL A 227 -11.29 -12.20 -2.15
N ARG A 228 -11.20 -12.29 -0.81
CA ARG A 228 -12.34 -12.01 0.07
C ARG A 228 -12.81 -10.56 -0.02
N VAL A 229 -11.89 -9.60 -0.05
CA VAL A 229 -12.26 -8.18 -0.20
C VAL A 229 -12.98 -7.95 -1.52
N LEU A 230 -12.49 -8.55 -2.61
CA LEU A 230 -13.13 -8.44 -3.93
C LEU A 230 -14.47 -9.18 -4.00
N ASP A 231 -14.61 -10.32 -3.33
CA ASP A 231 -15.90 -11.01 -3.15
C ASP A 231 -16.91 -10.05 -2.50
N MET A 232 -16.53 -9.32 -1.44
CA MET A 232 -17.41 -8.34 -0.81
C MET A 232 -17.81 -7.23 -1.80
N LEU A 233 -16.83 -6.62 -2.48
CA LEU A 233 -17.09 -5.53 -3.45
C LEU A 233 -18.01 -5.97 -4.59
N LEU A 234 -17.89 -7.21 -5.05
CA LEU A 234 -18.74 -7.79 -6.11
C LEU A 234 -20.15 -8.14 -5.62
N LEU A 235 -20.35 -8.36 -4.32
CA LEU A 235 -21.67 -8.64 -3.73
C LEU A 235 -22.50 -7.36 -3.49
N PHE A 236 -21.88 -6.23 -3.14
CA PHE A 236 -22.58 -4.98 -2.82
C PHE A 236 -23.66 -4.53 -3.83
N PRO A 237 -23.44 -4.62 -5.15
CA PRO A 237 -24.47 -4.29 -6.14
C PRO A 237 -25.78 -5.06 -5.98
N GLY A 238 -25.73 -6.28 -5.40
CA GLY A 238 -26.88 -7.14 -5.14
C GLY A 238 -27.84 -6.62 -4.06
N LEU A 239 -27.45 -5.63 -3.25
CA LEU A 239 -28.29 -5.05 -2.19
C LEU A 239 -29.62 -4.48 -2.72
N SER A 240 -29.62 -4.01 -3.98
CA SER A 240 -30.80 -3.46 -4.65
C SER A 240 -31.79 -4.52 -5.15
N LEU A 241 -31.33 -5.76 -5.33
CA LEU A 241 -32.11 -6.86 -5.90
C LEU A 241 -32.58 -7.85 -4.83
N ASP A 242 -31.66 -8.28 -3.95
CA ASP A 242 -31.95 -9.19 -2.84
C ASP A 242 -31.07 -8.82 -1.63
N ARG A 243 -31.58 -7.88 -0.83
CA ARG A 243 -30.92 -7.38 0.38
C ARG A 243 -30.60 -8.50 1.36
N ALA A 244 -31.54 -9.42 1.60
CA ALA A 244 -31.38 -10.44 2.62
C ALA A 244 -30.30 -11.47 2.24
N ALA A 245 -30.29 -11.93 0.98
CA ALA A 245 -29.25 -12.83 0.50
C ALA A 245 -27.88 -12.14 0.42
N THR A 246 -27.84 -10.89 -0.06
CA THR A 246 -26.59 -10.13 -0.16
C THR A 246 -25.95 -9.89 1.20
N VAL A 247 -26.74 -9.52 2.23
CA VAL A 247 -26.24 -9.35 3.60
C VAL A 247 -25.69 -10.66 4.17
N ARG A 248 -26.38 -11.81 3.96
CA ARG A 248 -25.86 -13.12 4.38
C ARG A 248 -24.51 -13.43 3.72
N GLY A 249 -24.40 -13.24 2.41
CA GLY A 249 -23.15 -13.44 1.69
C GLY A 249 -22.01 -12.54 2.19
N LEU A 250 -22.30 -11.26 2.46
CA LEU A 250 -21.31 -10.33 3.02
C LEU A 250 -20.85 -10.76 4.43
N VAL A 251 -21.76 -11.27 5.27
CA VAL A 251 -21.41 -11.80 6.60
C VAL A 251 -20.53 -13.05 6.49
N GLU A 252 -20.84 -13.97 5.57
CA GLU A 252 -20.03 -15.17 5.32
C GLU A 252 -18.62 -14.83 4.85
N VAL A 253 -18.49 -13.90 3.90
CA VAL A 253 -17.18 -13.46 3.40
C VAL A 253 -16.39 -12.73 4.49
N ALA A 254 -17.04 -11.91 5.31
CA ALA A 254 -16.39 -11.23 6.43
C ALA A 254 -15.85 -12.23 7.47
N ALA A 255 -16.63 -13.26 7.82
CA ALA A 255 -16.17 -14.31 8.73
C ALA A 255 -14.98 -15.10 8.16
N ALA A 256 -14.99 -15.39 6.85
CA ALA A 256 -13.87 -16.04 6.17
C ALA A 256 -12.61 -15.15 6.17
N LEU A 257 -12.78 -13.84 6.06
CA LEU A 257 -11.68 -12.89 6.18
C LEU A 257 -11.12 -12.86 7.60
N ASP A 258 -11.96 -12.77 8.64
CA ASP A 258 -11.52 -12.83 10.05
C ASP A 258 -10.69 -14.08 10.35
N HIS A 259 -11.09 -15.22 9.77
CA HIS A 259 -10.33 -16.46 9.85
C HIS A 259 -8.96 -16.35 9.16
N SER A 260 -8.92 -15.83 7.94
CA SER A 260 -7.67 -15.63 7.17
C SER A 260 -6.69 -14.69 7.89
N LEU A 261 -7.20 -13.70 8.60
CA LEU A 261 -6.42 -12.74 9.38
C LEU A 261 -5.88 -13.33 10.67
N SER A 262 -6.69 -14.15 11.33
CA SER A 262 -6.28 -14.87 12.53
C SER A 262 -5.16 -15.88 12.23
N SER A 263 -5.11 -16.43 11.00
CA SER A 263 -3.98 -17.26 10.55
C SER A 263 -2.72 -16.45 10.17
N LEU A 264 -2.86 -15.16 9.85
CA LEU A 264 -1.76 -14.27 9.46
C LEU A 264 -1.04 -13.60 10.64
N MET A 265 -1.70 -13.45 11.78
CA MET A 265 -1.15 -12.78 12.97
C MET A 265 -0.04 -13.56 13.71
N PRO A 266 -0.02 -14.90 13.75
CA PRO A 266 1.01 -15.65 14.49
C PRO A 266 2.26 -16.02 13.68
N TYR A 267 2.20 -15.97 12.35
CA TYR A 267 3.28 -16.41 11.47
C TYR A 267 3.47 -15.40 10.32
N ASP A 268 4.71 -15.02 10.04
CA ASP A 268 5.16 -14.50 8.72
C ASP A 268 4.98 -13.02 8.37
N TRP A 269 4.40 -12.16 9.22
CA TRP A 269 4.37 -10.73 8.85
C TRP A 269 5.75 -10.05 8.93
N HIS A 270 6.64 -10.54 9.79
CA HIS A 270 7.89 -9.84 10.14
C HIS A 270 9.10 -10.17 9.26
N ASP A 271 9.18 -11.36 8.66
CA ASP A 271 10.45 -11.87 8.11
C ASP A 271 10.64 -11.72 6.60
N TYR A 272 9.60 -11.33 5.84
CA TYR A 272 9.68 -11.28 4.37
C TYR A 272 9.06 -10.06 3.69
N ARG A 273 8.44 -9.15 4.45
CA ARG A 273 7.60 -8.08 3.89
C ARG A 273 8.02 -6.73 4.43
N SER A 274 8.13 -5.74 3.54
CA SER A 274 8.46 -4.36 3.91
C SER A 274 7.33 -3.73 4.74
N ASP A 275 7.65 -2.72 5.56
CA ASP A 275 6.66 -1.99 6.37
C ASP A 275 5.48 -1.45 5.53
N ARG A 276 5.71 -1.19 4.24
CA ARG A 276 4.66 -0.81 3.28
C ARG A 276 3.61 -1.89 3.09
N ALA A 277 4.00 -3.17 3.00
CA ALA A 277 3.07 -4.28 2.91
C ALA A 277 2.23 -4.40 4.20
N THR A 278 2.86 -4.20 5.37
CA THR A 278 2.18 -4.12 6.68
C THR A 278 1.14 -3.03 6.73
N ALA A 279 1.49 -1.81 6.33
CA ALA A 279 0.57 -0.69 6.29
C ALA A 279 -0.61 -0.95 5.33
N ARG A 280 -0.34 -1.52 4.14
CA ARG A 280 -1.38 -1.88 3.16
C ARG A 280 -2.34 -2.93 3.71
N ALA A 281 -1.85 -3.94 4.39
CA ALA A 281 -2.71 -4.97 4.99
C ALA A 281 -3.56 -4.45 6.16
N ARG A 282 -3.00 -3.61 7.03
CA ARG A 282 -3.78 -2.89 8.05
C ARG A 282 -4.87 -2.02 7.44
N ARG A 283 -4.60 -1.40 6.30
CA ARG A 283 -5.63 -0.63 5.57
C ARG A 283 -6.72 -1.53 5.00
N ILE A 284 -6.35 -2.66 4.39
CA ILE A 284 -7.31 -3.65 3.86
C ILE A 284 -8.19 -4.20 4.99
N LEU A 285 -7.60 -4.49 6.15
CA LEU A 285 -8.28 -4.86 7.37
C LEU A 285 -9.35 -3.85 7.78
N HIS A 286 -8.98 -2.58 7.84
CA HIS A 286 -9.90 -1.51 8.18
C HIS A 286 -11.04 -1.39 7.15
N ILE A 287 -10.73 -1.50 5.85
CA ILE A 287 -11.75 -1.46 4.79
C ILE A 287 -12.73 -2.62 4.96
N ALA A 288 -12.24 -3.83 5.20
CA ALA A 288 -13.11 -4.99 5.30
C ALA A 288 -13.98 -4.99 6.55
N ASP A 289 -13.44 -4.60 7.71
CA ASP A 289 -14.22 -4.43 8.93
C ASP A 289 -15.28 -3.33 8.76
N ALA A 290 -14.94 -2.25 8.06
CA ALA A 290 -15.91 -1.22 7.72
C ALA A 290 -16.99 -1.71 6.74
N LEU A 291 -16.64 -2.49 5.70
CA LEU A 291 -17.61 -3.14 4.80
C LEU A 291 -18.55 -4.09 5.56
N ARG A 292 -18.02 -4.83 6.55
CA ARG A 292 -18.79 -5.72 7.42
C ARG A 292 -19.78 -4.94 8.29
N ARG A 293 -19.34 -3.87 8.96
CA ARG A 293 -20.22 -2.98 9.75
C ARG A 293 -21.32 -2.38 8.88
N ALA A 294 -20.98 -1.92 7.68
CA ALA A 294 -21.95 -1.39 6.73
C ALA A 294 -23.00 -2.44 6.32
N ALA A 295 -22.57 -3.68 6.03
CA ALA A 295 -23.48 -4.78 5.72
C ALA A 295 -24.43 -5.10 6.88
N GLN A 296 -23.94 -5.10 8.12
CA GLN A 296 -24.74 -5.32 9.33
C GLN A 296 -25.72 -4.16 9.60
N GLY A 297 -25.28 -2.91 9.42
CA GLY A 297 -26.13 -1.73 9.54
C GLY A 297 -27.25 -1.74 8.52
N VAL A 298 -26.95 -2.09 7.26
CA VAL A 298 -27.96 -2.30 6.23
C VAL A 298 -28.81 -3.54 6.51
N GLY A 299 -28.31 -4.57 7.17
CA GLY A 299 -29.12 -5.73 7.58
C GLY A 299 -30.16 -5.41 8.67
N ALA A 300 -29.77 -4.60 9.66
CA ALA A 300 -30.57 -4.29 10.85
C ALA A 300 -31.53 -3.08 10.68
N ALA A 301 -31.46 -2.37 9.54
CA ALA A 301 -32.32 -1.22 9.26
C ALA A 301 -33.74 -1.64 8.81
N GLU A 302 -34.46 -2.38 9.67
CA GLU A 302 -35.89 -2.68 9.50
C GLU A 302 -36.78 -1.47 9.88
N GLU A 303 -36.28 -0.49 10.66
CA GLU A 303 -37.02 0.72 11.09
C GLU A 303 -36.24 2.05 10.98
N TRP A 304 -36.98 3.17 10.93
CA TRP A 304 -36.56 4.55 10.60
C TRP A 304 -35.39 5.10 11.44
N THR A 305 -35.22 4.65 12.68
CA THR A 305 -34.20 5.11 13.65
C THR A 305 -32.82 4.49 13.41
N ASN A 306 -32.73 3.28 12.85
CA ASN A 306 -31.46 2.62 12.54
C ASN A 306 -30.90 2.98 11.16
N PHE A 307 -31.71 3.63 10.32
CA PHE A 307 -31.34 4.00 8.96
C PHE A 307 -30.32 5.16 8.90
N ALA A 308 -30.45 6.16 9.77
CA ALA A 308 -29.47 7.24 9.88
C ALA A 308 -28.10 6.73 10.37
N ALA A 309 -28.10 5.81 11.35
CA ALA A 309 -26.87 5.16 11.81
C ALA A 309 -26.21 4.30 10.71
N ALA A 310 -26.99 3.58 9.90
CA ALA A 310 -26.46 2.83 8.76
C ALA A 310 -25.87 3.75 7.68
N LEU A 311 -26.50 4.91 7.42
CA LEU A 311 -25.96 5.93 6.52
C LEU A 311 -24.66 6.56 7.05
N GLU A 312 -24.59 6.83 8.36
CA GLU A 312 -23.37 7.34 9.00
C GLU A 312 -22.24 6.31 8.97
N GLU A 313 -22.51 5.01 9.12
CA GLU A 313 -21.51 3.96 8.95
C GLU A 313 -21.04 3.85 7.48
N LEU A 314 -21.95 3.97 6.51
CA LEU A 314 -21.60 4.00 5.09
C LEU A 314 -20.77 5.24 4.72
N ALA A 315 -21.10 6.39 5.29
CA ALA A 315 -20.33 7.61 5.13
C ALA A 315 -18.97 7.53 5.83
N ARG A 316 -18.90 6.91 7.01
CA ARG A 316 -17.65 6.63 7.70
C ARG A 316 -16.77 5.69 6.90
N LEU A 317 -17.34 4.68 6.25
CA LEU A 317 -16.65 3.77 5.34
C LEU A 317 -16.14 4.50 4.09
N HIS A 318 -16.96 5.35 3.46
CA HIS A 318 -16.52 6.22 2.36
C HIS A 318 -15.34 7.12 2.77
N ALA A 319 -15.45 7.76 3.93
CA ALA A 319 -14.42 8.63 4.47
C ALA A 319 -13.14 7.88 4.86
N GLN A 320 -13.25 6.69 5.46
CA GLN A 320 -12.11 5.84 5.82
C GLN A 320 -11.37 5.31 4.59
N ILE A 321 -12.09 5.02 3.50
CA ILE A 321 -11.46 4.64 2.23
C ILE A 321 -10.72 5.85 1.63
N ARG A 322 -11.31 7.05 1.68
CA ARG A 322 -10.69 8.31 1.20
C ARG A 322 -9.57 8.83 2.08
N ALA A 323 -9.55 8.52 3.37
CA ALA A 323 -8.54 9.00 4.29
C ALA A 323 -7.14 8.60 3.80
N GLU A 324 -6.30 9.60 3.54
CA GLU A 324 -4.91 9.37 3.19
C GLU A 324 -4.21 8.75 4.40
N SER A 325 -3.64 7.56 4.23
CA SER A 325 -2.75 7.01 5.24
C SER A 325 -1.46 7.83 5.19
N SER A 326 -1.32 8.80 6.09
CA SER A 326 -0.16 9.69 6.20
C SER A 326 1.16 8.98 6.57
N ALA A 327 1.17 7.64 6.62
CA ALA A 327 2.31 6.87 7.07
C ALA A 327 3.45 6.78 6.04
N VAL A 328 3.19 7.06 4.75
CA VAL A 328 4.24 7.12 3.72
C VAL A 328 3.93 8.30 2.78
N PRO A 329 4.70 9.39 2.82
CA PRO A 329 4.58 10.46 1.83
C PRO A 329 4.92 9.88 0.44
N ASP A 330 4.14 10.24 -0.59
CA ASP A 330 4.35 9.97 -2.04
C ASP A 330 3.84 8.67 -2.69
N ASP A 331 2.94 7.89 -2.10
CA ASP A 331 2.14 6.92 -2.89
C ASP A 331 1.02 7.70 -3.61
N GLY A 332 1.27 8.35 -4.75
CA GLY A 332 0.30 9.30 -5.35
C GLY A 332 -0.94 8.69 -6.03
N ARG A 333 -0.87 7.44 -6.52
CA ARG A 333 -1.93 6.82 -7.35
C ARG A 333 -2.79 5.81 -6.62
N ILE A 334 -2.26 5.05 -5.65
CA ILE A 334 -3.05 4.06 -4.89
C ILE A 334 -4.05 4.74 -3.94
N PRO A 335 -3.68 5.73 -3.10
CA PRO A 335 -4.63 6.55 -2.35
C PRO A 335 -5.66 7.25 -3.23
N ALA A 336 -5.25 7.80 -4.38
CA ALA A 336 -6.18 8.39 -5.35
C ALA A 336 -7.16 7.35 -5.93
N ALA A 337 -6.67 6.18 -6.35
CA ALA A 337 -7.48 5.07 -6.87
C ALA A 337 -8.37 4.41 -5.79
N LEU A 338 -7.90 4.34 -4.54
CA LEU A 338 -8.71 3.93 -3.39
C LEU A 338 -9.80 4.97 -3.11
N GLY A 339 -9.50 6.26 -3.19
CA GLY A 339 -10.50 7.33 -3.19
C GLY A 339 -11.52 7.17 -4.32
N SER A 340 -11.07 6.82 -5.53
CA SER A 340 -11.93 6.51 -6.67
C SER A 340 -12.75 5.24 -6.50
N ILE A 341 -12.31 4.23 -5.72
CA ILE A 341 -13.18 3.11 -5.30
C ILE A 341 -14.31 3.60 -4.42
N ALA A 342 -14.01 4.47 -3.45
CA ALA A 342 -15.04 5.01 -2.57
C ALA A 342 -16.13 5.66 -3.43
N ASP A 343 -15.73 6.46 -4.41
CA ASP A 343 -16.66 7.13 -5.31
C ASP A 343 -17.32 6.12 -6.28
N ALA A 344 -16.58 5.22 -6.93
CA ALA A 344 -17.12 4.32 -7.95
C ALA A 344 -17.96 3.15 -7.40
N VAL A 345 -17.62 2.62 -6.22
CA VAL A 345 -18.37 1.52 -5.57
C VAL A 345 -19.50 2.08 -4.71
N PHE A 346 -19.26 3.11 -3.90
CA PHE A 346 -20.30 3.63 -3.01
C PHE A 346 -21.24 4.59 -3.75
N ALA A 347 -20.74 5.58 -4.50
CA ALA A 347 -21.63 6.52 -5.19
C ALA A 347 -22.47 5.80 -6.26
N THR A 348 -21.86 4.95 -7.08
CA THR A 348 -22.53 4.35 -8.24
C THR A 348 -23.43 3.14 -7.89
N SER A 349 -23.19 2.47 -6.77
CA SER A 349 -23.98 1.30 -6.34
C SER A 349 -24.99 1.66 -5.26
N LEU A 350 -24.63 2.51 -4.29
CA LEU A 350 -25.57 2.98 -3.28
C LEU A 350 -26.38 4.18 -3.76
N GLY A 351 -25.85 5.05 -4.63
CA GLY A 351 -26.60 6.21 -5.14
C GLY A 351 -28.00 5.86 -5.68
N PRO A 352 -28.16 4.90 -6.61
CA PRO A 352 -29.47 4.48 -7.09
C PRO A 352 -30.36 3.87 -5.98
N LEU A 353 -29.78 3.08 -5.07
CA LEU A 353 -30.49 2.49 -3.94
C LEU A 353 -30.95 3.56 -2.93
N LEU A 354 -30.10 4.54 -2.65
CA LEU A 354 -30.37 5.66 -1.77
C LEU A 354 -31.41 6.60 -2.39
N SER A 355 -31.31 6.87 -3.69
CA SER A 355 -32.31 7.63 -4.46
C SER A 355 -33.69 6.97 -4.35
N HIS A 356 -33.75 5.65 -4.58
CA HIS A 356 -34.99 4.89 -4.60
C HIS A 356 -35.60 4.66 -3.20
N VAL A 357 -34.78 4.34 -2.20
CA VAL A 357 -35.23 3.93 -0.85
C VAL A 357 -35.38 5.11 0.11
N VAL A 358 -34.52 6.13 -0.01
CA VAL A 358 -34.45 7.25 0.95
C VAL A 358 -35.16 8.47 0.42
N GLN A 359 -35.13 8.69 -0.90
CA GLN A 359 -35.48 9.95 -1.56
C GLN A 359 -34.47 11.08 -1.23
N ALA A 360 -34.03 11.82 -2.23
CA ALA A 360 -32.98 12.83 -2.12
C ALA A 360 -33.22 13.86 -0.99
N ARG A 361 -34.47 14.30 -0.80
CA ARG A 361 -34.86 15.25 0.26
C ARG A 361 -34.59 14.75 1.68
N ARG A 362 -34.69 13.44 1.89
CA ARG A 362 -34.53 12.83 3.21
C ARG A 362 -33.06 12.57 3.52
N LEU A 363 -32.26 12.21 2.52
CA LEU A 363 -30.81 12.10 2.66
C LEU A 363 -30.17 13.47 2.97
N ALA A 364 -30.60 14.52 2.26
CA ALA A 364 -30.19 15.90 2.54
C ALA A 364 -30.50 16.35 3.98
N ARG A 365 -31.65 15.93 4.54
CA ARG A 365 -32.00 16.25 5.93
C ARG A 365 -31.07 15.56 6.92
N ILE A 366 -30.75 14.27 6.72
CA ILE A 366 -29.82 13.53 7.59
C ILE A 366 -28.42 14.15 7.56
N THR A 367 -27.92 14.50 6.36
CA THR A 367 -26.65 15.20 6.20
C THR A 367 -26.65 16.54 6.95
N ALA A 368 -27.71 17.34 6.82
CA ALA A 368 -27.83 18.63 7.49
C ALA A 368 -27.93 18.49 9.02
N ASP A 369 -28.72 17.54 9.52
CA ASP A 369 -28.89 17.29 10.95
C ASP A 369 -27.55 16.86 11.59
N ARG A 370 -26.77 16.01 10.92
CA ARG A 370 -25.44 15.61 11.37
C ARG A 370 -24.42 16.75 11.32
N ALA A 371 -24.37 17.50 10.22
CA ALA A 371 -23.48 18.66 10.10
C ALA A 371 -23.73 19.69 11.21
N LEU A 372 -25.00 19.87 11.62
CA LEU A 372 -25.39 20.78 12.69
C LEU A 372 -25.00 20.25 14.09
N ALA A 373 -25.05 18.93 14.30
CA ALA A 373 -24.72 18.31 15.59
C ALA A 373 -23.21 18.08 15.79
N HIS A 374 -22.47 17.78 14.73
CA HIS A 374 -21.08 17.28 14.80
C HIS A 374 -20.08 18.09 13.97
N GLY A 375 -20.55 19.05 13.16
CA GLY A 375 -19.70 19.87 12.29
C GLY A 375 -19.38 19.20 10.94
N GLU A 376 -18.54 19.88 10.16
CA GLU A 376 -18.02 19.38 8.87
C GLU A 376 -16.84 18.42 9.12
N ASP A 377 -17.14 17.26 9.69
CA ASP A 377 -16.21 16.14 9.87
C ASP A 377 -16.16 15.24 8.62
N ASP A 378 -15.23 14.27 8.62
CA ASP A 378 -15.04 13.31 7.54
C ASP A 378 -16.32 12.50 7.23
N ILE A 379 -17.15 12.23 8.24
CA ILE A 379 -18.42 11.50 8.09
C ILE A 379 -19.47 12.39 7.41
N THR A 380 -19.54 13.67 7.76
CA THR A 380 -20.39 14.66 7.10
C THR A 380 -20.00 14.82 5.62
N GLN A 381 -18.71 14.82 5.31
CA GLN A 381 -18.23 14.83 3.91
C GLN A 381 -18.65 13.56 3.16
N GLY A 382 -18.53 12.38 3.78
CA GLY A 382 -19.01 11.12 3.22
C GLY A 382 -20.52 11.11 2.98
N LEU A 383 -21.32 11.66 3.89
CA LEU A 383 -22.78 11.80 3.72
C LEU A 383 -23.12 12.72 2.55
N ARG A 384 -22.39 13.83 2.37
CA ARG A 384 -22.56 14.72 1.21
C ARG A 384 -22.21 14.03 -0.10
N ALA A 385 -21.17 13.19 -0.12
CA ALA A 385 -20.83 12.41 -1.31
C ALA A 385 -21.95 11.40 -1.66
N LEU A 386 -22.53 10.72 -0.66
CA LEU A 386 -23.68 9.83 -0.85
C LEU A 386 -24.94 10.61 -1.30
N GLU A 387 -25.14 11.83 -0.80
CA GLU A 387 -26.22 12.72 -1.24
C GLU A 387 -26.08 13.11 -2.71
N GLN A 388 -24.89 13.53 -3.13
CA GLN A 388 -24.57 13.85 -4.53
C GLN A 388 -24.77 12.64 -5.44
N ALA A 389 -24.33 11.46 -4.98
CA ALA A 389 -24.50 10.20 -5.68
C ALA A 389 -25.98 9.82 -5.89
N ALA A 390 -26.79 9.97 -4.85
CA ALA A 390 -28.23 9.71 -4.93
C ALA A 390 -28.93 10.70 -5.86
N ALA A 391 -28.52 11.98 -5.83
CA ALA A 391 -29.05 13.01 -6.73
C ALA A 391 -28.68 12.77 -8.20
N ALA A 392 -27.46 12.29 -8.47
CA ALA A 392 -27.02 11.97 -9.83
C ALA A 392 -27.70 10.72 -10.43
N ALA A 393 -28.25 9.85 -9.57
CA ALA A 393 -28.92 8.60 -9.97
C ALA A 393 -30.46 8.73 -10.05
N ALA A 394 -31.03 9.86 -9.64
CA ALA A 394 -32.46 10.19 -9.75
C ALA A 394 -32.78 10.78 -11.12
#